data_AF-A0A925B0S5-F1
#
_entry.id   AF-A0A925B0S5-F1
#
_cell.length_a   1.000
_cell.length_b   1.000
_cell.length_c   1.000
_cell.angle_alpha   90.00
_cell.angle_beta   90.00
_cell.angle_gamma   90.00
#
_symmetry.space_group_name_H-M   'P 1'
#
loop_
_entity.id
_entity.type
_entity.pdbx_description
1 polymer ?
#
loop_
_entity_poly.entity_id
_entity_poly.type
_entity_poly.pdbx_seq_one_letter_code
_entity_poly.pdbx_strand_id
1 'polypeptide(L)'
;MQEYIVWRVLDNEIDWFALDETGKYAALKRDENEIVESKVFAGLRLNIKASLYNDLQQVMNDLQNGINSKEHAIFVDGLSENRKTI
;
A
#
# COMPACT_ATOMS: atom_id res chain seq x y z
N MET A 1 0.83 11.94 10.02
CA MET A 1 0.33 10.84 9.16
C MET A 1 1.34 10.63 8.06
N GLN A 2 1.90 9.43 7.87
CA GLN A 2 2.95 9.21 6.87
C GLN A 2 2.38 8.95 5.47
N GLU A 3 1.17 8.43 5.36
CA GLU A 3 0.53 8.12 4.08
C GLU A 3 -0.97 8.42 4.13
N TYR A 4 -1.58 8.70 2.97
CA TYR A 4 -3.03 8.81 2.80
C TYR A 4 -3.47 8.44 1.38
N ILE A 5 -4.71 8.02 1.23
CA ILE A 5 -5.31 7.64 -0.06
C ILE A 5 -6.42 8.65 -0.40
N VAL A 6 -6.45 9.08 -1.65
CA VAL A 6 -7.48 9.94 -2.22
C VAL A 6 -8.19 9.18 -3.33
N TRP A 7 -9.50 9.02 -3.18
CA TRP A 7 -10.35 8.53 -4.25
C TRP A 7 -11.00 9.72 -4.96
N ARG A 8 -10.58 9.98 -6.20
CA ARG A 8 -11.19 10.97 -7.09
C ARG A 8 -12.34 10.31 -7.84
N VAL A 9 -13.52 10.33 -7.23
CA VAL A 9 -14.72 9.64 -7.75
C VAL A 9 -15.10 10.16 -9.14
N LEU A 10 -15.00 11.48 -9.39
CA LEU A 10 -15.35 12.07 -10.69
C LEU A 10 -14.36 11.71 -11.80
N ASP A 11 -13.08 11.60 -11.46
CA ASP A 11 -12.03 11.23 -12.42
C ASP A 11 -11.90 9.70 -12.57
N ASN A 12 -12.59 8.93 -11.72
CA ASN A 12 -12.44 7.49 -11.59
C ASN A 12 -10.97 7.08 -11.37
N GLU A 13 -10.30 7.77 -10.44
CA GLU A 13 -8.89 7.51 -10.11
C GLU A 13 -8.69 7.39 -8.59
N ILE A 14 -7.69 6.59 -8.21
CA ILE A 14 -7.21 6.52 -6.83
C ILE A 14 -5.72 6.89 -6.83
N ASP A 15 -5.38 7.83 -5.95
CA ASP A 15 -4.00 8.24 -5.71
C ASP A 15 -3.64 7.96 -4.27
N TRP A 16 -2.50 7.32 -4.06
CA TRP A 16 -1.96 7.07 -2.74
C TRP A 16 -0.71 7.93 -2.59
N PHE A 17 -0.69 8.77 -1.56
CA PHE A 17 0.44 9.65 -1.26
C PHE A 17 1.19 9.17 -0.03
N ALA A 18 2.51 9.32 -0.07
CA ALA A 18 3.39 9.11 1.07
C ALA A 18 4.27 10.35 1.28
N LEU A 19 4.60 10.62 2.54
CA LEU A 19 5.55 11.66 2.90
C LEU A 19 6.95 11.24 2.44
N ASP A 20 7.56 12.05 1.60
CA ASP A 20 8.94 11.86 1.15
C ASP A 20 9.95 12.43 2.16
N GLU A 21 11.24 12.20 1.88
CA GLU A 21 12.35 12.68 2.70
C GLU A 21 12.46 14.21 2.78
N THR A 22 11.83 14.93 1.84
CA THR A 22 11.77 16.40 1.83
C THR A 22 10.62 16.95 2.67
N GLY A 23 9.79 16.07 3.24
CA GLY A 23 8.60 16.42 4.00
C GLY A 23 7.40 16.79 3.13
N LYS A 24 7.39 16.39 1.85
CA LYS A 24 6.28 16.62 0.91
C LYS A 24 5.54 15.32 0.63
N TYR A 25 4.25 15.43 0.35
CA TYR A 25 3.49 14.28 -0.11
C TYR A 25 3.70 14.05 -1.59
N ALA A 26 4.25 12.88 -1.92
CA ALA A 26 4.43 12.43 -3.29
C ALA A 26 3.53 11.22 -3.57
N ALA A 27 2.93 11.18 -4.76
CA ALA A 27 2.15 10.04 -5.19
C ALA A 27 3.05 8.80 -5.31
N LEU A 28 2.57 7.69 -4.77
CA LEU A 28 3.20 6.39 -4.90
C LEU A 28 3.01 5.89 -6.34
N LYS A 29 4.06 5.28 -6.88
CA LYS A 29 4.06 4.77 -8.24
C LYS A 29 3.28 3.46 -8.31
N ARG A 30 2.39 3.37 -9.30
CA ARG A 30 1.72 2.13 -9.70
C ARG A 30 2.72 1.22 -10.42
N ASP A 31 2.67 -0.08 -10.14
CA ASP A 31 3.41 -1.07 -10.91
C ASP A 31 2.73 -1.39 -12.24
N GLU A 32 3.29 -2.35 -13.00
CA GLU A 32 2.75 -2.79 -14.29
C GLU A 32 1.37 -3.45 -14.20
N ASN A 33 0.95 -3.88 -12.99
CA ASN A 33 -0.33 -4.51 -12.72
C ASN A 33 -1.37 -3.53 -12.13
N GLU A 34 -1.09 -2.22 -12.15
CA GLU A 34 -1.91 -1.18 -11.52
C GLU A 34 -2.00 -1.32 -9.98
N ILE A 35 -1.00 -1.94 -9.36
CA ILE A 35 -0.91 -2.12 -7.92
C ILE A 35 0.02 -1.05 -7.33
N VAL A 36 -0.42 -0.47 -6.21
CA VAL A 36 0.39 0.44 -5.39
C VAL A 36 0.69 -0.25 -4.06
N GLU A 37 1.95 -0.17 -3.62
CA GLU A 37 2.40 -0.73 -2.34
C GLU A 37 2.76 0.38 -1.35
N SER A 38 2.35 0.22 -0.09
CA SER A 38 2.70 1.14 1.00
C SER A 38 4.20 1.13 1.27
N LYS A 39 4.76 2.31 1.59
CA LYS A 39 6.14 2.44 2.07
C LYS A 39 6.26 2.18 3.58
N VAL A 40 5.18 2.41 4.32
CA VAL A 40 5.14 2.23 5.78
C VAL A 40 4.79 0.79 6.17
N PHE A 41 3.90 0.17 5.41
CA PHE A 41 3.41 -1.19 5.67
C PHE A 41 3.83 -2.11 4.53
N ALA A 42 5.05 -2.66 4.60
CA ALA A 42 5.55 -3.57 3.58
C ALA A 42 4.55 -4.73 3.36
N GLY A 43 4.21 -5.03 2.10
CA GLY A 43 3.19 -6.01 1.74
C GLY A 43 1.75 -5.50 1.73
N LEU A 44 1.45 -4.28 2.21
CA LEU A 44 0.14 -3.67 2.01
C LEU A 44 0.03 -3.16 0.57
N ARG A 45 -0.71 -3.90 -0.25
CA ARG A 45 -0.91 -3.64 -1.67
C ARG A 45 -2.35 -3.27 -1.98
N LEU A 46 -2.54 -2.31 -2.88
CA LEU A 46 -3.84 -1.88 -3.37
C LEU A 46 -3.85 -1.92 -4.90
N ASN A 47 -4.70 -2.76 -5.47
CA ASN A 47 -4.95 -2.75 -6.90
C ASN A 47 -5.91 -1.61 -7.25
N ILE A 48 -5.38 -0.56 -7.89
CA ILE A 48 -6.12 0.66 -8.23
C ILE A 48 -7.23 0.35 -9.22
N LYS A 49 -6.91 -0.42 -10.26
CA LYS A 49 -7.87 -0.81 -11.30
C LYS A 49 -9.01 -1.62 -10.71
N ALA A 50 -8.71 -2.69 -9.98
CA ALA A 50 -9.72 -3.54 -9.36
C ALA A 50 -10.59 -2.78 -8.35
N SER A 51 -10.01 -1.86 -7.58
CA SER A 51 -10.75 -1.00 -6.65
C SER A 51 -11.75 -0.10 -7.38
N LEU A 52 -11.36 0.47 -8.51
CA LEU A 52 -12.24 1.32 -9.35
C LEU A 52 -13.36 0.51 -10.03
N TYR A 53 -13.07 -0.73 -10.45
CA TYR A 53 -14.08 -1.63 -11.02
C TYR A 53 -14.90 -2.39 -9.97
N ASN A 54 -14.72 -2.08 -8.68
CA ASN A 54 -15.40 -2.74 -7.56
C ASN A 54 -15.18 -4.28 -7.53
N ASP A 55 -14.04 -4.73 -8.07
CA ASP A 55 -13.58 -6.12 -8.01
C ASP A 55 -12.83 -6.36 -6.71
N LEU A 56 -13.60 -6.51 -5.64
CA LEU A 56 -13.06 -6.76 -4.31
C LEU A 56 -12.33 -8.11 -4.23
N GLN A 57 -12.65 -9.09 -5.08
CA GLN A 57 -11.93 -10.37 -5.06
C GLN A 57 -10.49 -10.19 -5.51
N GLN A 58 -10.27 -9.47 -6.60
CA GLN A 58 -8.93 -9.18 -7.09
C GLN A 58 -8.15 -8.29 -6.10
N VAL A 59 -8.80 -7.27 -5.51
CA VAL A 59 -8.18 -6.44 -4.46
C VAL A 59 -7.71 -7.29 -3.28
N MET A 60 -8.55 -8.21 -2.81
CA MET A 60 -8.20 -9.09 -1.68
C MET A 60 -7.10 -10.08 -2.05
N ASN A 61 -7.09 -10.62 -3.26
CA ASN A 61 -6.05 -11.54 -3.75
C ASN A 61 -4.69 -10.85 -3.80
N ASP A 62 -4.61 -9.64 -4.37
CA ASP A 62 -3.36 -8.88 -4.47
C ASP A 62 -2.84 -8.45 -3.10
N LEU A 63 -3.75 -8.07 -2.19
CA LEU A 63 -3.41 -7.84 -0.80
C LEU A 63 -2.84 -9.10 -0.14
N GLN A 64 -3.48 -10.26 -0.34
CA GLN A 64 -3.01 -11.54 0.20
C GLN A 64 -1.62 -11.92 -0.33
N ASN A 65 -1.37 -11.69 -1.61
CA ASN A 65 -0.07 -11.90 -2.22
C ASN A 65 1.01 -10.99 -1.62
N GLY A 66 0.66 -9.76 -1.25
CA GLY A 66 1.56 -8.83 -0.57
C GLY A 66 1.87 -9.24 0.87
N ILE A 67 0.86 -9.57 1.68
CA ILE A 67 1.08 -9.97 3.09
C ILE A 67 1.75 -11.35 3.23
N ASN A 68 1.60 -12.23 2.24
CA ASN A 68 2.28 -13.52 2.22
C ASN A 68 3.71 -13.43 1.64
N SER A 69 4.17 -12.23 1.27
CA SER A 69 5.49 -12.03 0.70
C SER A 69 6.58 -12.06 1.77
N LYS A 70 7.82 -12.27 1.34
CA LYS A 70 8.98 -12.28 2.25
C LYS A 70 9.21 -10.92 2.89
N GLU A 71 8.94 -9.85 2.14
CA GLU A 71 9.07 -8.47 2.60
C GLU A 71 8.15 -8.18 3.78
N HIS A 72 6.90 -8.67 3.72
CA HIS A 72 5.96 -8.56 4.85
C HIS A 72 6.42 -9.38 6.06
N ALA A 73 6.92 -10.60 5.85
CA ALA A 73 7.44 -11.42 6.94
C ALA A 73 8.61 -10.74 7.68
N ILE A 74 9.57 -10.18 6.93
CA ILE A 74 10.70 -9.42 7.50
C ILE A 74 10.20 -8.19 8.28
N PHE A 75 9.19 -7.49 7.75
CA PHE A 75 8.58 -6.35 8.41
C PHE A 75 7.91 -6.72 9.74
N VAL A 76 7.13 -7.81 9.77
CA VAL A 76 6.48 -8.31 10.98
C VAL A 76 7.51 -8.76 12.02
N ASP A 77 8.57 -9.45 11.59
CA ASP A 77 9.66 -9.85 12.47
C ASP A 77 10.31 -8.62 13.13
N GLY A 78 10.62 -7.56 12.36
CA GLY A 78 11.18 -6.31 12.90
C GLY A 78 10.24 -5.57 13.87
N LEU A 79 8.92 -5.65 13.67
CA LEU A 79 7.94 -5.12 14.63
C LEU A 79 7.91 -5.90 15.95
N SER A 80 8.15 -7.21 15.90
CA SER A 80 8.20 -8.06 17.10
C SER A 80 9.41 -7.75 17.99
N GLU A 81 10.54 -7.38 17.38
CA GLU A 81 11.76 -7.00 18.09
C GLU A 81 11.65 -5.61 18.74
N ASN A 82 11.05 -4.64 18.05
CA ASN A 82 10.78 -3.31 18.60
C ASN A 82 9.82 -3.32 19.80
N ARG A 83 8.93 -4.32 19.90
CA ARG A 83 7.99 -4.45 21.02
C ARG A 83 8.65 -4.89 22.34
N LYS A 84 9.87 -5.44 22.30
CA LYS A 84 10.61 -5.88 23.52
C LYS A 84 11.38 -4.76 24.21
N THR A 85 11.45 -3.57 23.63
CA THR A 85 12.31 -2.47 24.10
C THR A 85 11.51 -1.26 24.63
N ILE A 86 10.22 -1.44 24.91
CA ILE A 86 9.33 -0.45 25.54
C ILE A 86 8.79 -1.06 26.83
#